data_AF-A0A955PKI0-F1
#
_entry.id   AF-A0A955PKI0-F1
#
_cell.length_a   1.000
_cell.length_b   1.000
_cell.length_c   1.000
_cell.angle_alpha   90.00
_cell.angle_beta   90.00
_cell.angle_gamma   90.00
#
_symmetry.space_group_name_H-M   'P 1'
#
loop_
_entity.id
_entity.type
_entity.pdbx_description
1 polymer ?
#
loop_
_entity_poly.entity_id
_entity_poly.type
_entity_poly.pdbx_seq_one_letter_code
_entity_poly.pdbx_strand_id
1 'polypeptide(L)'
;RGSFVWADSAFSDFASTDDNQFLVRASGGVGLGTNNPVSQLHVAESVSGGAGIGNHVAAIENTSTGASPDVLALKVHVETPDDTNNFITFMNSTGNIGAVEGNGSGGVTFKTTGGDFAEYLPLRETDDVTAQPGDLVGLHGGSVSLETDGARRALVVSTAPALLGNDPKQEDGGKHIPIAFIGQVEIRVRGPVHAGDAIVPSGQNDGTGIAMSPVRATMPIAGYAIEESSQDSVKVIRAIVGFPHDPPALDRKDPKDERIVSLERQVESMREEISAMKKQMMEMTRSRRESLILYRQ
;
A
#
# COMPACT_ATOMS: atom_id res chain seq x y z
N ARG A 1 -27.98 28.33 34.85
CA ARG A 1 -26.50 28.38 34.91
C ARG A 1 -26.04 29.48 33.93
N GLY A 2 -24.75 29.64 33.59
CA GLY A 2 -24.30 30.79 32.77
C GLY A 2 -24.26 30.46 31.28
N SER A 3 -24.79 31.33 30.42
CA SER A 3 -24.61 31.26 28.96
C SER A 3 -24.01 32.57 28.44
N PHE A 4 -23.19 32.49 27.40
CA PHE A 4 -22.61 33.64 26.71
C PHE A 4 -23.13 33.68 25.27
N VAL A 5 -23.63 34.85 24.85
CA VAL A 5 -24.13 35.06 23.49
C VAL A 5 -23.51 36.34 22.94
N TRP A 6 -22.81 36.21 21.82
CA TRP A 6 -22.32 37.34 21.03
C TRP A 6 -22.85 37.23 19.61
N ALA A 7 -23.36 38.32 19.07
CA ALA A 7 -23.88 38.39 17.72
C ALA A 7 -23.37 39.64 17.00
N ASP A 8 -23.13 39.49 15.71
CA ASP A 8 -22.90 40.57 14.78
C ASP A 8 -24.14 41.46 14.58
N SER A 9 -24.01 42.46 13.72
CA SER A 9 -25.05 43.47 13.44
C SER A 9 -26.23 42.95 12.60
N ALA A 10 -26.31 41.65 12.32
CA ALA A 10 -27.41 41.09 11.53
C ALA A 10 -28.75 41.27 12.28
N PHE A 11 -29.76 41.80 11.58
CA PHE A 11 -31.09 42.06 12.13
C PHE A 11 -31.94 40.78 12.18
N SER A 12 -31.47 39.78 12.93
CA SER A 12 -32.16 38.53 13.19
C SER A 12 -31.84 38.05 14.61
N ASP A 13 -32.82 37.49 15.30
CA ASP A 13 -32.65 37.01 16.66
C ASP A 13 -31.58 35.91 16.73
N PHE A 14 -30.73 36.00 17.76
CA PHE A 14 -29.74 34.99 18.11
C PHE A 14 -29.66 34.90 19.63
N ALA A 15 -30.13 33.80 20.20
CA ALA A 15 -30.30 33.65 21.62
C ALA A 15 -29.93 32.24 22.09
N SER A 16 -29.57 32.15 23.37
CA SER A 16 -29.38 30.87 24.07
C SER A 16 -30.69 30.09 24.08
N THR A 17 -30.62 28.78 23.87
CA THR A 17 -31.76 27.85 23.94
C THR A 17 -31.72 26.97 25.19
N ASP A 18 -30.57 26.89 25.86
CA ASP A 18 -30.37 26.10 27.08
C ASP A 18 -29.27 26.74 27.97
N ASP A 19 -29.08 26.16 29.16
CA ASP A 19 -28.04 26.48 30.13
C ASP A 19 -26.64 26.04 29.64
N ASN A 20 -25.60 26.82 29.97
CA ASN A 20 -24.18 26.49 29.70
C ASN A 20 -23.78 26.52 28.22
N GLN A 21 -24.40 27.39 27.44
CA GLN A 21 -24.06 27.57 26.03
C GLN A 21 -23.07 28.72 25.83
N PHE A 22 -22.14 28.55 24.89
CA PHE A 22 -21.29 29.62 24.37
C PHE A 22 -21.57 29.78 22.89
N LEU A 23 -22.28 30.84 22.52
CA LEU A 23 -22.81 31.07 21.18
C LEU A 23 -22.21 32.33 20.58
N VAL A 24 -21.65 32.20 19.37
CA VAL A 24 -21.08 33.31 18.60
C VAL A 24 -21.64 33.28 17.19
N ARG A 25 -22.26 34.37 16.75
CA ARG A 25 -22.58 34.63 15.34
C ARG A 25 -21.72 35.78 14.85
N ALA A 26 -20.67 35.44 14.12
CA ALA A 26 -19.75 36.41 13.51
C ALA A 26 -19.70 36.17 12.00
N SER A 27 -20.51 36.89 11.21
CA SER A 27 -20.51 36.80 9.74
C SER A 27 -19.17 37.13 9.10
N GLY A 28 -18.35 37.95 9.77
CA GLY A 28 -16.96 38.22 9.37
C GLY A 28 -15.96 37.13 9.75
N GLY A 29 -16.37 36.07 10.48
CA GLY A 29 -15.52 34.99 10.97
C GLY A 29 -15.03 35.18 12.41
N VAL A 30 -14.51 34.09 12.99
CA VAL A 30 -13.88 34.04 14.32
C VAL A 30 -12.38 33.85 14.14
N GLY A 31 -11.61 34.87 14.52
CA GLY A 31 -10.15 34.85 14.49
C GLY A 31 -9.56 34.56 15.87
N LEU A 32 -8.62 33.61 15.95
CA LEU A 32 -7.75 33.41 17.12
C LEU A 32 -6.30 33.59 16.67
N GLY A 33 -5.59 34.55 17.24
CA GLY A 33 -4.23 34.93 16.81
C GLY A 33 -4.15 35.68 15.47
N THR A 34 -5.29 36.05 14.88
CA THR A 34 -5.39 36.87 13.66
C THR A 34 -6.48 37.94 13.80
N ASN A 35 -6.26 39.11 13.19
CA ASN A 35 -7.23 40.20 13.14
C ASN A 35 -8.08 40.21 11.86
N ASN A 36 -7.74 39.36 10.88
CA ASN A 36 -8.43 39.26 9.59
C ASN A 36 -8.69 37.78 9.26
N PRO A 37 -9.69 37.15 9.90
CA PRO A 37 -10.08 35.78 9.58
C PRO A 37 -10.52 35.66 8.11
N VAL A 38 -10.07 34.61 7.42
CA VAL A 38 -10.40 34.35 5.99
C VAL A 38 -11.36 33.18 5.80
N SER A 39 -11.73 32.54 6.90
CA SER A 39 -12.70 31.44 7.02
C SER A 39 -13.56 31.68 8.26
N GLN A 40 -14.64 30.92 8.42
CA GLN A 40 -15.55 31.09 9.57
C GLN A 40 -14.85 30.91 10.92
N LEU A 41 -13.86 30.01 10.99
CA LEU A 41 -12.93 29.87 12.11
C LEU A 41 -11.51 29.88 11.52
N HIS A 42 -10.72 30.90 11.84
CA HIS A 42 -9.33 31.03 11.42
C HIS A 42 -8.46 31.15 12.68
N VAL A 43 -7.67 30.09 12.94
CA VAL A 43 -6.68 30.06 14.03
C VAL A 43 -5.30 30.18 13.40
N ALA A 44 -4.54 31.19 13.79
CA ALA A 44 -3.19 31.43 13.29
C ALA A 44 -2.26 31.63 14.47
N GLU A 45 -1.19 30.84 14.53
CA GLU A 45 -0.17 30.92 15.57
C GLU A 45 1.18 30.46 15.01
N SER A 46 2.28 30.98 15.55
CA SER A 46 3.64 30.61 15.17
C SER A 46 4.21 29.55 16.12
N VAL A 47 3.81 28.29 15.92
CA VAL A 47 4.34 27.13 16.66
C VAL A 47 5.34 26.33 15.82
N SER A 48 6.36 25.76 16.46
CA SER A 48 7.29 24.84 15.81
C SER A 48 7.85 23.82 16.78
N GLY A 49 8.07 22.59 16.29
CA GLY A 49 8.61 21.48 17.08
C GLY A 49 8.26 20.13 16.44
N GLY A 50 8.66 19.03 17.09
CA GLY A 50 8.28 17.68 16.67
C GLY A 50 6.80 17.36 16.90
N ALA A 51 6.37 16.12 16.64
CA ALA A 51 4.96 15.68 16.65
C ALA A 51 4.22 15.73 18.02
N GLY A 52 4.80 16.34 19.05
CA GLY A 52 4.15 16.51 20.36
C GLY A 52 2.99 17.50 20.32
N ILE A 53 1.96 17.25 21.14
CA ILE A 53 0.68 17.99 21.07
C ILE A 53 0.82 19.51 21.22
N GLY A 54 1.75 19.97 22.06
CA GLY A 54 2.00 21.39 22.31
C GLY A 54 2.65 22.15 21.14
N ASN A 55 3.06 21.45 20.08
CA ASN A 55 3.66 22.05 18.89
C ASN A 55 2.67 22.20 17.73
N HIS A 56 1.37 21.92 17.95
CA HIS A 56 0.31 22.08 16.96
C HIS A 56 -0.52 23.34 17.25
N VAL A 57 -1.09 23.95 16.21
CA VAL A 57 -1.98 25.13 16.34
C VAL A 57 -3.30 24.78 17.03
N ALA A 58 -3.76 23.54 16.89
CA ALA A 58 -5.00 23.06 17.49
C ALA A 58 -4.87 21.60 17.94
N ALA A 59 -5.53 21.27 19.05
CA ALA A 59 -5.73 19.91 19.54
C ALA A 59 -7.22 19.70 19.81
N ILE A 60 -7.76 18.56 19.37
CA ILE A 60 -9.14 18.14 19.63
C ILE A 60 -9.06 16.76 20.28
N GLU A 61 -9.38 16.69 21.56
CA GLU A 61 -9.23 15.48 22.37
C GLU A 61 -10.55 15.11 23.05
N ASN A 62 -10.86 13.82 23.05
CA ASN A 62 -11.93 13.26 23.88
C ASN A 62 -11.31 12.46 25.02
N THR A 63 -11.55 12.89 26.26
CA THR A 63 -10.99 12.27 27.48
C THR A 63 -11.88 11.18 28.07
N SER A 64 -12.98 10.83 27.41
CA SER A 64 -13.87 9.76 27.84
C SER A 64 -13.15 8.41 27.85
N THR A 65 -13.30 7.68 28.95
CA THR A 65 -12.80 6.29 29.11
C THR A 65 -13.87 5.23 28.80
N GLY A 66 -15.00 5.66 28.24
CA GLY A 66 -16.09 4.76 27.82
C GLY A 66 -15.77 3.99 26.53
N ALA A 67 -16.72 3.16 26.09
CA ALA A 67 -16.52 2.25 24.95
C ALA A 67 -16.62 2.92 23.56
N SER A 68 -17.06 4.17 23.47
CA SER A 68 -17.32 4.84 22.19
C SER A 68 -17.03 6.35 22.26
N PRO A 69 -15.78 6.78 22.48
CA PRO A 69 -15.41 8.19 22.39
C PRO A 69 -15.30 8.63 20.91
N ASP A 70 -16.07 9.63 20.52
CA ASP A 70 -15.96 10.29 19.20
C ASP A 70 -15.14 11.60 19.32
N VAL A 71 -14.42 11.99 18.28
CA VAL A 71 -13.55 13.20 18.31
C VAL A 71 -14.00 14.25 17.29
N LEU A 72 -13.75 14.01 16.00
CA LEU A 72 -14.00 14.99 14.93
C LEU A 72 -14.91 14.40 13.86
N ALA A 73 -16.03 15.08 13.60
CA ALA A 73 -16.91 14.80 12.48
C ALA A 73 -16.83 15.95 11.47
N LEU A 74 -16.61 15.61 10.19
CA LEU A 74 -16.60 16.57 9.07
C LEU A 74 -17.76 16.21 8.13
N LYS A 75 -18.61 17.18 7.83
CA LYS A 75 -19.83 16.96 7.03
C LYS A 75 -20.02 18.06 5.99
N VAL A 76 -20.29 17.64 4.77
CA VAL A 76 -20.85 18.48 3.69
C VAL A 76 -22.36 18.21 3.56
N HIS A 77 -23.11 19.17 3.00
CA HIS A 77 -24.57 19.04 2.83
C HIS A 77 -24.93 18.56 1.42
N VAL A 78 -24.28 17.49 0.97
CA VAL A 78 -24.56 16.81 -0.30
C VAL A 78 -24.63 15.31 -0.05
N GLU A 79 -25.51 14.61 -0.77
CA GLU A 79 -25.75 13.16 -0.60
C GLU A 79 -24.57 12.32 -1.10
N THR A 80 -24.02 12.68 -2.25
CA THR A 80 -22.88 12.00 -2.88
C THR A 80 -21.77 13.01 -3.15
N PRO A 81 -20.85 13.24 -2.20
CA PRO A 81 -19.74 14.16 -2.39
C PRO A 81 -18.85 13.77 -3.59
N ASP A 82 -18.52 14.72 -4.45
CA ASP A 82 -17.59 14.57 -5.58
C ASP A 82 -16.26 15.30 -5.33
N ASP A 83 -15.44 15.44 -6.38
CA ASP A 83 -14.12 16.07 -6.31
C ASP A 83 -14.17 17.59 -6.10
N THR A 84 -15.36 18.19 -6.09
CA THR A 84 -15.58 19.59 -5.68
C THR A 84 -15.85 19.72 -4.18
N ASN A 85 -16.07 18.61 -3.48
CA ASN A 85 -16.37 18.59 -2.06
C ASN A 85 -15.14 18.18 -1.26
N ASN A 86 -14.53 19.18 -0.63
CA ASN A 86 -13.31 19.02 0.14
C ASN A 86 -13.58 18.96 1.66
N PHE A 87 -13.04 17.94 2.32
CA PHE A 87 -13.16 17.75 3.77
C PHE A 87 -11.93 18.27 4.51
N ILE A 88 -10.73 17.97 3.99
CA ILE A 88 -9.43 18.39 4.56
C ILE A 88 -8.52 18.78 3.40
N THR A 89 -7.88 19.95 3.47
CA THR A 89 -6.83 20.35 2.51
C THR A 89 -5.51 20.53 3.22
N PHE A 90 -4.45 19.98 2.64
CA PHE A 90 -3.07 20.20 3.04
C PHE A 90 -2.48 21.30 2.15
N MET A 91 -1.89 22.33 2.76
CA MET A 91 -1.31 23.47 2.06
C MET A 91 0.12 23.73 2.54
N ASN A 92 0.98 24.20 1.64
CA ASN A 92 2.28 24.77 1.96
C ASN A 92 2.25 26.31 1.76
N SER A 93 3.41 26.96 1.77
CA SER A 93 3.51 28.42 1.57
C SER A 93 3.12 28.89 0.16
N THR A 94 2.97 27.99 -0.81
CA THR A 94 2.66 28.31 -2.22
C THR A 94 1.26 27.86 -2.66
N GLY A 95 0.64 26.91 -1.97
CA GLY A 95 -0.71 26.44 -2.29
C GLY A 95 -1.04 25.04 -1.77
N ASN A 96 -2.05 24.41 -2.38
CA ASN A 96 -2.51 23.08 -2.00
C ASN A 96 -1.51 22.00 -2.43
N ILE A 97 -1.19 21.08 -1.52
CA ILE A 97 -0.29 19.94 -1.75
C ILE A 97 -0.98 18.58 -1.58
N GLY A 98 -2.23 18.57 -1.11
CA GLY A 98 -3.05 17.36 -1.04
C GLY A 98 -4.40 17.64 -0.39
N ALA A 99 -5.30 16.65 -0.42
CA ALA A 99 -6.62 16.76 0.17
C ALA A 99 -7.29 15.42 0.48
N VAL A 100 -8.34 15.47 1.30
CA VAL A 100 -9.36 14.43 1.43
C VAL A 100 -10.65 14.98 0.82
N GLU A 101 -11.05 14.42 -0.30
CA GLU A 101 -12.15 14.92 -1.15
C GLU A 101 -13.20 13.81 -1.36
N GLY A 102 -14.42 14.18 -1.74
CA GLY A 102 -15.41 13.22 -2.23
C GLY A 102 -14.95 12.50 -3.51
N ASN A 103 -15.41 11.27 -3.73
CA ASN A 103 -15.06 10.49 -4.93
C ASN A 103 -16.21 10.33 -5.92
N GLY A 104 -17.34 11.00 -5.71
CA GLY A 104 -18.54 10.95 -6.55
C GLY A 104 -19.30 9.62 -6.48
N SER A 105 -18.86 8.69 -5.61
CA SER A 105 -19.36 7.32 -5.53
C SER A 105 -19.68 6.90 -4.09
N GLY A 106 -19.95 7.86 -3.21
CA GLY A 106 -20.29 7.62 -1.80
C GLY A 106 -19.10 7.36 -0.87
N GLY A 107 -17.88 7.70 -1.30
CA GLY A 107 -16.67 7.62 -0.50
C GLY A 107 -15.79 8.86 -0.61
N VAL A 108 -14.58 8.75 -0.08
CA VAL A 108 -13.54 9.79 -0.15
C VAL A 108 -12.30 9.28 -0.88
N THR A 109 -11.54 10.22 -1.46
CA THR A 109 -10.22 10.00 -2.04
C THR A 109 -9.17 10.72 -1.21
N PHE A 110 -8.03 10.07 -0.96
CA PHE A 110 -6.82 10.73 -0.47
C PHE A 110 -5.99 11.20 -1.67
N LYS A 111 -5.96 12.51 -1.91
CA LYS A 111 -5.33 13.12 -3.07
C LYS A 111 -3.94 13.62 -2.69
N THR A 112 -2.93 12.95 -3.25
CA THR A 112 -1.51 13.24 -3.05
C THR A 112 -0.77 13.03 -4.37
N THR A 113 0.48 13.50 -4.45
CA THR A 113 1.34 13.30 -5.62
C THR A 113 2.05 11.96 -5.61
N GLY A 114 2.09 11.26 -4.47
CA GLY A 114 2.70 9.95 -4.36
C GLY A 114 1.90 8.86 -5.08
N GLY A 115 2.60 7.91 -5.68
CA GLY A 115 2.01 6.87 -6.54
C GLY A 115 2.00 5.47 -5.94
N ASP A 116 2.68 5.27 -4.82
CA ASP A 116 2.94 3.97 -4.22
C ASP A 116 2.64 3.89 -2.72
N PHE A 117 2.44 2.65 -2.26
CA PHE A 117 2.47 2.30 -0.85
C PHE A 117 3.84 1.72 -0.51
N ALA A 118 4.47 2.29 0.52
CA ALA A 118 5.80 1.90 0.96
C ALA A 118 5.84 1.65 2.47
N GLU A 119 6.81 0.86 2.91
CA GLU A 119 7.15 0.71 4.33
C GLU A 119 8.65 0.88 4.51
N TYR A 120 9.07 1.39 5.66
CA TYR A 120 10.48 1.35 6.04
C TYR A 120 10.93 -0.09 6.29
N LEU A 121 12.04 -0.48 5.67
CA LEU A 121 12.76 -1.72 5.96
C LEU A 121 14.16 -1.41 6.48
N PRO A 122 14.71 -2.24 7.38
CA PRO A 122 16.07 -2.09 7.86
C PRO A 122 17.07 -2.35 6.73
N LEU A 123 18.09 -1.51 6.64
CA LEU A 123 19.25 -1.74 5.80
C LEU A 123 20.16 -2.77 6.48
N ARG A 124 20.74 -3.67 5.68
CA ARG A 124 21.74 -4.63 6.17
C ARG A 124 23.00 -3.89 6.63
N GLU A 125 23.46 -4.14 7.86
CA GLU A 125 24.52 -3.35 8.52
C GLU A 125 25.88 -3.32 7.80
N THR A 126 26.12 -4.25 6.86
CA THR A 126 27.40 -4.42 6.17
C THR A 126 27.63 -3.47 4.99
N ASP A 127 26.66 -2.61 4.65
CA ASP A 127 26.72 -1.77 3.45
C ASP A 127 27.24 -0.35 3.75
N ASP A 128 28.48 -0.07 3.32
CA ASP A 128 29.07 1.28 3.32
C ASP A 128 28.37 2.23 2.34
N VAL A 129 27.73 1.67 1.30
CA VAL A 129 26.98 2.43 0.29
C VAL A 129 25.50 2.47 0.68
N THR A 130 24.98 3.69 0.84
CA THR A 130 23.56 3.89 1.19
C THR A 130 22.72 4.00 -0.09
N ALA A 131 21.75 3.10 -0.24
CA ALA A 131 20.78 3.14 -1.33
C ALA A 131 20.00 4.47 -1.35
N GLN A 132 19.60 4.89 -2.54
CA GLN A 132 18.96 6.16 -2.82
C GLN A 132 17.54 5.95 -3.37
N PRO A 133 16.67 6.98 -3.32
CA PRO A 133 15.39 6.97 -4.02
C PRO A 133 15.51 6.48 -5.47
N GLY A 134 14.67 5.50 -5.82
CA GLY A 134 14.63 4.85 -7.14
C GLY A 134 15.68 3.75 -7.36
N ASP A 135 16.54 3.46 -6.40
CA ASP A 135 17.47 2.33 -6.48
C ASP A 135 16.74 0.99 -6.33
N LEU A 136 17.25 -0.04 -7.02
CA LEU A 136 16.89 -1.43 -6.78
C LEU A 136 17.70 -2.00 -5.63
N VAL A 137 17.02 -2.70 -4.74
CA VAL A 137 17.61 -3.38 -3.59
C VAL A 137 17.18 -4.85 -3.55
N GLY A 138 18.03 -5.71 -3.03
CA GLY A 138 17.73 -7.10 -2.74
C GLY A 138 17.11 -7.26 -1.36
N LEU A 139 16.05 -8.06 -1.24
CA LEU A 139 15.47 -8.44 0.04
C LEU A 139 16.15 -9.70 0.61
N HIS A 140 16.74 -9.57 1.80
CA HIS A 140 17.49 -10.59 2.53
C HIS A 140 16.97 -10.73 3.96
N GLY A 141 16.22 -11.79 4.24
CA GLY A 141 15.85 -12.14 5.63
C GLY A 141 15.14 -11.03 6.41
N GLY A 142 14.38 -10.15 5.74
CA GLY A 142 13.68 -9.01 6.36
C GLY A 142 14.42 -7.68 6.31
N SER A 143 15.69 -7.69 5.87
CA SER A 143 16.49 -6.49 5.59
C SER A 143 16.71 -6.29 4.09
N VAL A 144 17.11 -5.10 3.69
CA VAL A 144 17.43 -4.76 2.29
C VAL A 144 18.87 -4.29 2.14
N SER A 145 19.46 -4.56 0.98
CA SER A 145 20.81 -4.13 0.59
C SER A 145 20.89 -3.88 -0.91
N LEU A 146 21.96 -3.21 -1.36
CA LEU A 146 22.24 -3.08 -2.81
C LEU A 146 22.72 -4.40 -3.42
N GLU A 147 23.16 -5.36 -2.59
CA GLU A 147 23.45 -6.72 -3.01
C GLU A 147 22.17 -7.41 -3.49
N THR A 148 22.10 -7.77 -4.77
CA THR A 148 20.92 -8.40 -5.38
C THR A 148 21.12 -9.87 -5.71
N ASP A 149 22.34 -10.39 -5.60
CA ASP A 149 22.62 -11.82 -5.74
C ASP A 149 22.03 -12.60 -4.56
N GLY A 150 21.44 -13.76 -4.83
CA GLY A 150 20.73 -14.57 -3.83
C GLY A 150 19.52 -13.90 -3.16
N ALA A 151 19.15 -12.68 -3.55
CA ALA A 151 18.03 -11.96 -2.99
C ALA A 151 16.70 -12.69 -3.27
N ARG A 152 15.83 -12.75 -2.26
CA ARG A 152 14.51 -13.39 -2.42
C ARG A 152 13.63 -12.63 -3.41
N ARG A 153 13.79 -11.31 -3.45
CA ARG A 153 13.11 -10.37 -4.35
C ARG A 153 14.03 -9.18 -4.61
N ALA A 154 13.84 -8.57 -5.77
CA ALA A 154 14.28 -7.20 -6.00
C ALA A 154 13.11 -6.27 -5.65
N LEU A 155 13.41 -5.19 -4.96
CA LEU A 155 12.45 -4.16 -4.57
C LEU A 155 13.01 -2.80 -4.99
N VAL A 156 12.18 -1.76 -4.93
CA VAL A 156 12.55 -0.40 -5.30
C VAL A 156 12.47 0.49 -4.07
N VAL A 157 13.50 1.31 -3.86
CA VAL A 157 13.45 2.39 -2.88
C VAL A 157 12.44 3.44 -3.35
N SER A 158 11.39 3.67 -2.56
CA SER A 158 10.35 4.64 -2.91
C SER A 158 10.91 6.06 -2.97
N THR A 159 10.47 6.85 -3.95
CA THR A 159 10.86 8.26 -4.09
C THR A 159 9.94 9.20 -3.33
N ALA A 160 8.63 8.97 -3.40
CA ALA A 160 7.61 9.79 -2.75
C ALA A 160 6.33 8.97 -2.56
N PRO A 161 6.23 8.15 -1.50
CA PRO A 161 5.07 7.30 -1.28
C PRO A 161 3.82 8.11 -0.96
N ALA A 162 2.66 7.63 -1.44
CA ALA A 162 1.36 8.16 -1.04
C ALA A 162 1.06 7.85 0.43
N LEU A 163 1.49 6.67 0.88
CA LEU A 163 1.36 6.18 2.23
C LEU A 163 2.67 5.47 2.61
N LEU A 164 3.26 5.91 3.73
CA LEU A 164 4.49 5.35 4.26
C LEU A 164 4.25 4.77 5.66
N GLY A 165 4.48 3.47 5.80
CA GLY A 165 4.31 2.73 7.05
C GLY A 165 5.64 2.33 7.71
N ASN A 166 5.52 1.75 8.91
CA ASN A 166 6.62 1.13 9.66
C ASN A 166 7.80 2.07 10.01
N ASP A 167 7.55 3.37 10.20
CA ASP A 167 8.60 4.33 10.63
C ASP A 167 9.25 3.84 11.95
N PRO A 168 10.58 3.57 11.95
CA PRO A 168 11.29 3.05 13.12
C PRO A 168 11.30 4.02 14.31
N LYS A 169 10.87 5.28 14.11
CA LYS A 169 10.97 6.38 15.08
C LYS A 169 12.45 6.59 15.50
N GLN A 170 12.70 7.53 16.40
CA GLN A 170 14.07 7.83 16.88
C GLN A 170 14.70 6.69 17.72
N GLU A 171 14.05 5.52 17.85
CA GLU A 171 14.44 4.46 18.78
C GLU A 171 15.41 3.43 18.18
N ASP A 172 15.45 3.31 16.85
CA ASP A 172 16.30 2.32 16.20
C ASP A 172 17.59 2.99 15.66
N GLY A 173 18.72 2.72 16.31
CA GLY A 173 20.03 3.20 15.85
C GLY A 173 20.45 2.63 14.48
N GLY A 174 19.66 1.70 13.93
CA GLY A 174 19.82 1.11 12.60
C GLY A 174 19.29 2.00 11.47
N LYS A 175 19.97 1.96 10.31
CA LYS A 175 19.52 2.69 9.12
C LYS A 175 18.31 1.99 8.49
N HIS A 176 17.28 2.75 8.16
CA HIS A 176 16.07 2.27 7.50
C HIS A 176 15.84 3.02 6.20
N ILE A 177 15.12 2.41 5.26
CA ILE A 177 14.84 3.02 3.95
C ILE A 177 13.42 2.69 3.49
N PRO A 178 12.67 3.63 2.89
CA PRO A 178 11.32 3.37 2.40
C PRO A 178 11.36 2.49 1.15
N ILE A 179 10.69 1.35 1.20
CA ILE A 179 10.62 0.39 0.10
C ILE A 179 9.20 0.32 -0.43
N ALA A 180 9.05 0.53 -1.74
CA ALA A 180 7.78 0.45 -2.42
C ALA A 180 7.33 -1.01 -2.58
N PHE A 181 6.11 -1.32 -2.13
CA PHE A 181 5.52 -2.66 -2.26
C PHE A 181 4.55 -2.75 -3.42
N ILE A 182 3.81 -1.67 -3.68
CA ILE A 182 2.82 -1.61 -4.76
C ILE A 182 2.61 -0.17 -5.21
N GLY A 183 2.43 0.01 -6.52
CA GLY A 183 2.06 1.28 -7.12
C GLY A 183 3.01 1.72 -8.22
N GLN A 184 2.94 3.00 -8.58
CA GLN A 184 3.82 3.60 -9.56
C GLN A 184 5.02 4.23 -8.86
N VAL A 185 6.22 3.88 -9.32
CA VAL A 185 7.48 4.39 -8.78
C VAL A 185 8.42 4.80 -9.90
N GLU A 186 9.33 5.68 -9.54
CA GLU A 186 10.47 6.07 -10.35
C GLU A 186 11.66 5.17 -10.06
N ILE A 187 12.21 4.52 -11.10
CA ILE A 187 13.32 3.58 -11.00
C ILE A 187 14.52 4.10 -11.78
N ARG A 188 15.71 4.04 -11.16
CA ARG A 188 16.97 4.31 -11.83
C ARG A 188 17.38 3.13 -12.69
N VAL A 189 17.53 3.34 -14.00
CA VAL A 189 17.84 2.30 -14.98
C VAL A 189 18.97 2.73 -15.93
N ARG A 190 19.70 1.75 -16.46
CA ARG A 190 20.78 1.94 -17.44
C ARG A 190 20.41 1.27 -18.77
N GLY A 191 20.75 1.92 -19.88
CA GLY A 191 20.45 1.40 -21.22
C GLY A 191 19.01 1.64 -21.66
N PRO A 192 18.67 1.33 -22.93
CA PRO A 192 17.34 1.58 -23.49
C PRO A 192 16.23 0.80 -22.76
N VAL A 193 15.02 1.37 -22.75
CA VAL A 193 13.82 0.81 -22.10
C VAL A 193 12.64 0.91 -23.04
N HIS A 194 11.86 -0.16 -23.18
CA HIS A 194 10.55 -0.12 -23.81
C HIS A 194 9.46 -0.27 -22.75
N ALA A 195 8.29 0.34 -23.00
CA ALA A 195 7.13 0.12 -22.16
C ALA A 195 6.76 -1.38 -22.16
N GLY A 196 6.52 -1.94 -20.97
CA GLY A 196 6.27 -3.36 -20.73
C GLY A 196 7.52 -4.20 -20.46
N ASP A 197 8.73 -3.66 -20.61
CA ASP A 197 9.96 -4.37 -20.22
C ASP A 197 9.96 -4.64 -18.71
N ALA A 198 10.45 -5.82 -18.32
CA ALA A 198 10.76 -6.11 -16.93
C ALA A 198 12.01 -5.32 -16.52
N ILE A 199 11.96 -4.69 -15.36
CA ILE A 199 13.11 -4.04 -14.74
C ILE A 199 13.70 -5.00 -13.72
N VAL A 200 14.96 -5.37 -13.93
CA VAL A 200 15.73 -6.26 -13.05
C VAL A 200 17.00 -5.54 -12.59
N PRO A 201 17.62 -5.94 -11.47
CA PRO A 201 18.92 -5.41 -11.05
C PRO A 201 20.00 -5.51 -12.14
N SER A 202 20.87 -4.51 -12.23
CA SER A 202 22.02 -4.48 -13.16
C SER A 202 23.05 -5.59 -12.91
N GLY A 203 23.03 -6.18 -11.71
CA GLY A 203 24.04 -7.12 -11.22
C GLY A 203 25.33 -6.46 -10.74
N GLN A 204 25.42 -5.12 -10.77
CA GLN A 204 26.59 -4.36 -10.32
C GLN A 204 26.50 -3.92 -8.85
N ASN A 205 25.39 -4.24 -8.18
CA ASN A 205 25.07 -3.78 -6.83
C ASN A 205 25.19 -2.24 -6.68
N ASP A 206 24.85 -1.50 -7.74
CA ASP A 206 24.95 -0.04 -7.83
C ASP A 206 23.58 0.66 -7.73
N GLY A 207 22.53 -0.11 -7.39
CA GLY A 207 21.15 0.36 -7.32
C GLY A 207 20.48 0.55 -8.69
N THR A 208 21.21 0.42 -9.80
CA THR A 208 20.60 0.58 -11.12
C THR A 208 19.92 -0.69 -11.59
N GLY A 209 18.79 -0.52 -12.29
CA GLY A 209 18.13 -1.58 -13.04
C GLY A 209 18.56 -1.60 -14.51
N ILE A 210 18.24 -2.69 -15.17
CA ILE A 210 18.28 -2.82 -16.63
C ILE A 210 16.92 -3.30 -17.10
N ALA A 211 16.45 -2.75 -18.22
CA ALA A 211 15.22 -3.19 -18.86
C ALA A 211 15.50 -4.38 -19.76
N MET A 212 14.64 -5.40 -19.70
CA MET A 212 14.71 -6.54 -20.60
C MET A 212 13.35 -7.19 -20.79
N SER A 213 13.25 -7.99 -21.86
CA SER A 213 12.11 -8.85 -22.08
C SER A 213 11.88 -9.76 -20.86
N PRO A 214 10.66 -9.83 -20.29
CA PRO A 214 10.37 -10.60 -19.08
C PRO A 214 10.75 -12.09 -19.17
N VAL A 215 10.62 -12.69 -20.36
CA VAL A 215 11.00 -14.09 -20.59
C VAL A 215 12.51 -14.33 -20.54
N ARG A 216 13.32 -13.27 -20.63
CA ARG A 216 14.79 -13.31 -20.54
C ARG A 216 15.31 -12.95 -19.15
N ALA A 217 14.44 -12.56 -18.22
CA ALA A 217 14.83 -12.22 -16.86
C ALA A 217 15.47 -13.41 -16.15
N THR A 218 16.74 -13.25 -15.76
CA THR A 218 17.49 -14.21 -14.94
C THR A 218 17.58 -13.79 -13.48
N MET A 219 17.38 -12.49 -13.21
CA MET A 219 17.34 -11.89 -11.88
C MET A 219 15.88 -11.64 -11.47
N PRO A 220 15.60 -11.49 -10.15
CA PRO A 220 14.27 -11.12 -9.68
C PRO A 220 13.79 -9.82 -10.34
N ILE A 221 12.55 -9.83 -10.81
CA ILE A 221 11.89 -8.65 -11.40
C ILE A 221 11.45 -7.73 -10.26
N ALA A 222 11.87 -6.47 -10.32
CA ALA A 222 11.46 -5.43 -9.38
C ALA A 222 10.13 -4.79 -9.80
N GLY A 223 9.89 -4.65 -11.11
CA GLY A 223 8.68 -4.06 -11.67
C GLY A 223 8.68 -4.09 -13.20
N TYR A 224 7.69 -3.43 -13.79
CA TYR A 224 7.55 -3.32 -15.25
C TYR A 224 7.48 -1.86 -15.68
N ALA A 225 8.27 -1.50 -16.69
CA ALA A 225 8.29 -0.14 -17.23
C ALA A 225 6.92 0.24 -17.82
N ILE A 226 6.46 1.46 -17.55
CA ILE A 226 5.23 2.02 -18.16
C ILE A 226 5.52 3.13 -19.17
N GLU A 227 6.79 3.41 -19.40
CA GLU A 227 7.27 4.38 -20.39
C GLU A 227 8.52 3.86 -21.09
N GLU A 228 8.90 4.54 -22.17
CA GLU A 228 10.02 4.18 -23.03
C GLU A 228 11.11 5.24 -23.01
N SER A 229 12.35 4.83 -23.29
CA SER A 229 13.45 5.75 -23.56
C SER A 229 14.59 5.05 -24.29
N SER A 230 15.09 5.70 -25.35
CA SER A 230 16.25 5.25 -26.12
C SER A 230 17.62 5.67 -25.55
N GLN A 231 17.65 6.48 -24.48
CA GLN A 231 18.90 6.92 -23.87
C GLN A 231 19.69 5.74 -23.27
N ASP A 232 20.98 5.67 -23.57
CA ASP A 232 21.87 4.60 -23.10
C ASP A 232 22.43 4.84 -21.67
N SER A 233 22.51 6.12 -21.27
CA SER A 233 22.98 6.52 -19.94
C SER A 233 22.01 6.11 -18.82
N VAL A 234 22.48 6.20 -17.57
CA VAL A 234 21.60 6.08 -16.41
C VAL A 234 20.56 7.19 -16.43
N LYS A 235 19.31 6.84 -16.20
CA LYS A 235 18.14 7.73 -16.16
C LYS A 235 17.12 7.19 -15.17
N VAL A 236 16.11 7.99 -14.89
CA VAL A 236 14.92 7.56 -14.15
C VAL A 236 13.82 7.22 -15.15
N ILE A 237 13.12 6.12 -14.94
CA ILE A 237 11.90 5.77 -15.66
C ILE A 237 10.78 5.47 -14.68
N ARG A 238 9.53 5.67 -15.08
CA ARG A 238 8.36 5.21 -14.32
C ARG A 238 8.09 3.74 -14.59
N ALA A 239 7.78 3.02 -13.53
CA ALA A 239 7.41 1.61 -13.56
C ALA A 239 6.28 1.32 -12.57
N ILE A 240 5.56 0.24 -12.83
CA ILE A 240 4.65 -0.36 -11.85
C ILE A 240 5.44 -1.41 -11.05
N VAL A 241 5.43 -1.24 -9.73
CA VAL A 241 5.89 -2.25 -8.77
C VAL A 241 4.68 -2.88 -8.10
N GLY A 242 4.87 -4.10 -7.63
CA GLY A 242 3.80 -4.86 -7.02
C GLY A 242 4.29 -6.23 -6.61
N PHE A 243 3.40 -6.98 -5.97
CA PHE A 243 3.60 -8.40 -5.87
C PHE A 243 3.65 -8.97 -7.29
N PRO A 244 4.64 -9.80 -7.63
CA PRO A 244 4.55 -10.59 -8.83
C PRO A 244 3.26 -11.41 -8.72
N HIS A 245 2.24 -11.02 -9.48
CA HIS A 245 1.51 -12.05 -10.17
C HIS A 245 2.57 -12.78 -10.99
N ASP A 246 2.68 -14.09 -10.83
CA ASP A 246 3.29 -14.91 -11.87
C ASP A 246 2.86 -14.29 -13.21
N PRO A 247 3.79 -13.95 -14.12
CA PRO A 247 3.42 -13.32 -15.39
C PRO A 247 2.23 -14.11 -15.95
N PRO A 248 1.18 -13.44 -16.46
CA PRO A 248 0.02 -14.15 -17.01
C PRO A 248 0.57 -15.26 -17.87
N ALA A 249 0.25 -16.51 -17.51
CA ALA A 249 0.93 -17.71 -17.96
C ALA A 249 1.09 -17.73 -19.49
N LEU A 250 2.18 -17.13 -19.97
CA LEU A 250 2.63 -17.20 -21.33
C LEU A 250 3.83 -18.12 -21.29
N ASP A 251 3.49 -19.40 -21.33
CA ASP A 251 4.31 -20.47 -21.88
C ASP A 251 5.58 -20.85 -21.09
N ARG A 252 5.53 -20.80 -19.77
CA ARG A 252 6.42 -21.62 -18.94
C ARG A 252 5.59 -22.73 -18.32
N LYS A 253 5.79 -23.97 -18.79
CA LYS A 253 5.35 -25.18 -18.09
C LYS A 253 5.96 -25.12 -16.68
N ASP A 254 5.15 -24.78 -15.68
CA ASP A 254 5.60 -24.73 -14.30
C ASP A 254 5.97 -26.16 -13.89
N PRO A 255 7.11 -26.43 -13.24
CA PRO A 255 7.40 -27.75 -12.66
C PRO A 255 6.27 -28.28 -11.76
N LYS A 256 5.38 -27.41 -11.26
CA LYS A 256 4.12 -27.81 -10.60
C LYS A 256 3.13 -28.47 -11.57
N ASP A 257 3.00 -28.01 -12.81
CA ASP A 257 2.14 -28.61 -13.83
C ASP A 257 2.64 -30.01 -14.22
N GLU A 258 3.96 -30.19 -14.34
CA GLU A 258 4.54 -31.52 -14.57
C GLU A 258 4.25 -32.47 -13.41
N ARG A 259 4.29 -31.94 -12.17
CA ARG A 259 3.97 -32.71 -10.97
C ARG A 259 2.48 -33.03 -10.88
N ILE A 260 1.59 -32.14 -11.32
CA ILE A 260 0.15 -32.40 -11.42
C ILE A 260 -0.12 -33.50 -12.44
N VAL A 261 0.44 -33.42 -13.64
CA VAL A 261 0.28 -34.46 -14.67
C VAL A 261 0.83 -35.82 -14.20
N SER A 262 1.95 -35.81 -13.48
CA SER A 262 2.51 -37.02 -12.87
C SER A 262 1.60 -37.61 -11.79
N LEU A 263 1.06 -36.78 -10.91
CA LEU A 263 0.11 -37.18 -9.87
C LEU A 263 -1.19 -37.71 -10.47
N GLU A 264 -1.72 -37.08 -11.51
CA GLU A 264 -2.92 -37.54 -12.21
C GLU A 264 -2.72 -38.92 -12.83
N ARG A 265 -1.55 -39.17 -13.46
CA ARG A 265 -1.20 -40.51 -13.98
C ARG A 265 -1.07 -41.54 -12.86
N GLN A 266 -0.50 -41.17 -11.72
CA GLN A 266 -0.43 -42.07 -10.56
C GLN A 266 -1.82 -42.39 -10.00
N VAL A 267 -2.71 -41.41 -9.92
CA VAL A 267 -4.09 -41.60 -9.47
C VAL A 267 -4.85 -42.53 -10.41
N GLU A 268 -4.69 -42.38 -11.73
CA GLU A 268 -5.37 -43.25 -12.69
C GLU A 268 -4.84 -44.69 -12.63
N SER A 269 -3.51 -44.86 -12.55
CA SER A 269 -2.89 -46.18 -12.33
C SER A 269 -3.40 -46.87 -11.06
N MET A 270 -3.46 -46.14 -9.94
CA MET A 270 -4.01 -46.67 -8.68
C MET A 270 -5.50 -47.05 -8.81
N ARG A 271 -6.30 -46.29 -9.58
CA ARG A 271 -7.71 -46.60 -9.81
C ARG A 271 -7.89 -47.89 -10.61
N GLU A 272 -7.08 -48.10 -11.64
CA GLU A 272 -7.07 -49.34 -12.42
C GLU A 272 -6.69 -50.55 -11.55
N GLU A 273 -5.66 -50.40 -10.71
CA GLU A 273 -5.20 -51.46 -9.82
C GLU A 273 -6.25 -51.82 -8.76
N ILE A 274 -6.91 -50.82 -8.15
CA ILE A 274 -8.04 -51.03 -7.23
C ILE A 274 -9.20 -51.74 -7.93
N SER A 275 -9.49 -51.39 -9.20
CA SER A 275 -10.54 -52.02 -9.98
C SER A 275 -10.25 -53.50 -10.25
N ALA A 276 -9.00 -53.81 -10.65
CA ALA A 276 -8.54 -55.18 -10.86
C ALA A 276 -8.59 -56.00 -9.56
N MET A 277 -8.14 -55.43 -8.44
CA MET A 277 -8.14 -56.08 -7.14
C MET A 277 -9.58 -56.35 -6.64
N LYS A 278 -10.52 -55.41 -6.87
CA LYS A 278 -11.95 -55.63 -6.60
C LYS A 278 -12.51 -56.80 -7.40
N LYS A 279 -12.16 -56.91 -8.69
CA LYS A 279 -12.61 -58.02 -9.55
C LYS A 279 -12.08 -59.37 -9.07
N GLN A 280 -10.79 -59.45 -8.74
CA GLN A 280 -10.18 -60.66 -8.15
C GLN A 280 -10.83 -61.03 -6.81
N MET A 281 -11.11 -60.05 -5.96
CA MET A 281 -11.79 -60.29 -4.68
C MET A 281 -13.21 -60.83 -4.92
N MET A 282 -13.96 -60.29 -5.88
CA MET A 282 -15.28 -60.81 -6.25
C MET A 282 -15.22 -62.25 -6.77
N GLU A 283 -14.26 -62.58 -7.63
CA GLU A 283 -14.05 -63.93 -8.14
C GLU A 283 -13.66 -64.91 -7.03
N MET A 284 -12.77 -64.50 -6.12
CA MET A 284 -12.40 -65.29 -4.95
C MET A 284 -13.58 -65.53 -4.00
N THR A 285 -14.42 -64.50 -3.79
CA THR A 285 -15.62 -64.62 -2.95
C THR A 285 -16.66 -65.55 -3.59
N ARG A 286 -16.78 -65.52 -4.93
CA ARG A 286 -17.65 -66.41 -5.70
C ARG A 286 -17.15 -67.86 -5.64
N SER A 287 -15.87 -68.09 -5.90
CA SER A 287 -15.24 -69.42 -5.79
C SER A 287 -15.37 -70.01 -4.38
N ARG A 288 -15.22 -69.18 -3.34
CA ARG A 288 -15.44 -69.57 -1.95
C ARG A 288 -16.90 -69.94 -1.65
N ARG A 289 -17.89 -69.27 -2.25
CA ARG A 289 -19.31 -69.65 -2.15
C ARG A 289 -19.60 -70.95 -2.88
N GLU A 290 -19.09 -71.14 -4.08
CA GLU A 290 -19.31 -72.35 -4.89
C GLU A 290 -18.68 -73.59 -4.21
N SER A 291 -17.49 -73.46 -3.63
CA SER A 291 -16.85 -74.51 -2.81
C SER A 291 -17.62 -74.84 -1.52
N LEU A 292 -18.23 -73.85 -0.86
CA LEU A 292 -19.07 -74.07 0.33
C LEU A 292 -20.40 -74.79 0.02
N ILE A 293 -20.93 -74.64 -1.20
CA ILE A 293 -22.14 -75.34 -1.67
C ILE A 293 -21.81 -76.81 -1.99
N LEU A 294 -20.65 -77.10 -2.58
CA LEU A 294 -20.16 -78.46 -2.85
C LEU A 294 -19.86 -79.28 -1.58
N TYR A 295 -19.63 -78.64 -0.43
CA TYR A 295 -19.38 -79.32 0.85
C TYR A 295 -20.65 -79.63 1.66
N ARG A 296 -21.85 -79.25 1.18
CA ARG A 296 -23.15 -79.45 1.86
C ARG A 296 -24.07 -80.48 1.17
N GLN A 297 -23.58 -81.21 0.18
CA GLN A 297 -24.22 -82.42 -0.40
C GLN A 297 -23.49 -83.67 0.09
#